data_AF-A0A969LV50-F1
#
_entry.id   AF-A0A969LV50-F1
#
_cell.length_a   1.000
_cell.length_b   1.000
_cell.length_c   1.000
_cell.angle_alpha   90.00
_cell.angle_beta   90.00
_cell.angle_gamma   90.00
#
_symmetry.space_group_name_H-M   'P 1'
#
loop_
_entity.id
_entity.type
_entity.pdbx_description
1 polymer ?
#
loop_
_entity_poly.entity_id
_entity_poly.type
_entity_poly.pdbx_seq_one_letter_code
_entity_poly.pdbx_strand_id
1 'polypeptide(L)'
;MKVTISLNDPDLSDEALQRYVEALVPQVKEVDGVEDATLVPFNQALAVAGMTPKSVGGFLIGAMQAEVNFENIGKLWNFLKDRLANKSLEAAFEAPDGRKFTGKANNQEDFEFLMQQAEEFFKA
;
A
#
# COMPACT_ATOMS: atom_id res chain seq x y z
N MET A 1 -11.65 1.63 -5.47
CA MET A 1 -10.81 2.48 -4.59
C MET A 1 -9.35 2.11 -4.87
N LYS A 2 -8.45 3.10 -4.92
CA LYS A 2 -7.02 2.83 -5.15
C LYS A 2 -6.27 2.87 -3.83
N VAL A 3 -5.48 1.85 -3.57
CA VAL A 3 -4.65 1.75 -2.37
C VAL A 3 -3.20 1.65 -2.82
N THR A 4 -2.40 2.65 -2.49
CA THR A 4 -0.96 2.67 -2.77
C THR A 4 -0.21 2.41 -1.48
N ILE A 5 0.74 1.47 -1.51
CA ILE A 5 1.52 1.06 -0.34
C ILE A 5 3.00 1.26 -0.66
N SER A 6 3.72 1.90 0.25
CA SER A 6 5.18 1.94 0.30
C SER A 6 5.66 1.06 1.43
N LEU A 7 6.55 0.13 1.14
CA LEU A 7 7.35 -0.52 2.17
C LEU A 7 8.59 0.31 2.43
N ASN A 8 8.89 0.52 3.71
CA ASN A 8 10.13 1.12 4.16
C ASN A 8 10.75 0.19 5.20
N ASP A 9 11.60 -0.72 4.74
CA ASP A 9 12.31 -1.63 5.62
C ASP A 9 13.79 -1.25 5.63
N PRO A 10 14.31 -0.65 6.73
CA PRO A 10 15.70 -0.21 6.80
C PRO A 10 16.70 -1.38 6.74
N ASP A 11 16.25 -2.61 7.00
CA ASP A 11 17.09 -3.81 6.97
C ASP A 11 17.21 -4.40 5.55
N LEU A 12 16.41 -3.92 4.59
CA LEU A 12 16.43 -4.37 3.21
C LEU A 12 17.10 -3.34 2.28
N SER A 13 17.93 -3.83 1.36
CA SER A 13 18.44 -3.00 0.27
C SER A 13 17.33 -2.59 -0.69
N ASP A 14 17.53 -1.50 -1.42
CA ASP A 14 16.59 -1.01 -2.45
C ASP A 14 16.19 -2.14 -3.45
N GLU A 15 17.13 -2.98 -3.87
CA GLU A 15 16.87 -4.14 -4.75
C GLU A 15 16.06 -5.25 -4.06
N ALA A 16 16.33 -5.52 -2.79
CA ALA A 16 15.60 -6.52 -2.01
C ALA A 16 14.16 -6.07 -1.73
N LEU A 17 13.97 -4.78 -1.41
CA LEU A 17 12.65 -4.16 -1.29
C LEU A 17 11.86 -4.28 -2.58
N GLN A 18 12.48 -3.95 -3.71
CA GLN A 18 11.82 -4.04 -5.01
C GLN A 18 11.38 -5.48 -5.34
N ARG A 19 12.28 -6.46 -5.18
CA ARG A 19 11.94 -7.89 -5.40
C ARG A 19 10.85 -8.38 -4.46
N TYR A 20 10.85 -7.91 -3.21
CA TYR A 20 9.84 -8.28 -2.24
C TYR A 20 8.45 -7.79 -2.68
N VAL A 21 8.34 -6.54 -3.13
CA VAL A 21 7.08 -5.98 -3.63
C VAL A 21 6.66 -6.63 -4.94
N GLU A 22 7.58 -6.90 -5.87
CA GLU A 22 7.32 -7.67 -7.10
C GLU A 22 6.71 -9.04 -6.80
N ALA A 23 7.20 -9.73 -5.77
CA ALA A 23 6.65 -11.01 -5.34
C ALA A 23 5.31 -10.87 -4.60
N LEU A 24 5.01 -9.71 -4.02
CA LEU A 24 3.77 -9.43 -3.29
C LEU A 24 2.60 -9.12 -4.24
N VAL A 25 2.86 -8.40 -5.33
CA VAL A 25 1.84 -8.03 -6.33
C VAL A 25 0.95 -9.20 -6.78
N PRO A 26 1.48 -10.35 -7.26
CA PRO A 26 0.63 -11.45 -7.70
C PRO A 26 -0.21 -12.03 -6.56
N GLN A 27 0.32 -12.07 -5.34
CA GLN A 27 -0.43 -12.56 -4.17
C GLN A 27 -1.57 -11.60 -3.80
N VAL A 28 -1.37 -10.29 -3.99
CA VAL A 28 -2.40 -9.28 -3.73
C VAL A 28 -3.53 -9.38 -4.75
N LYS A 29 -3.23 -9.69 -6.02
CA LYS A 29 -4.26 -9.97 -7.04
C LYS A 29 -5.15 -11.17 -6.69
N GLU A 30 -4.65 -12.11 -5.89
CA GLU A 30 -5.41 -13.29 -5.44
C GLU A 30 -6.31 -12.99 -4.24
N VAL A 31 -6.20 -11.80 -3.63
CA VAL A 31 -7.06 -11.41 -2.50
C VAL A 31 -8.47 -11.13 -3.01
N ASP A 32 -9.45 -11.76 -2.37
CA ASP A 32 -10.85 -11.57 -2.71
C ASP A 32 -11.28 -10.09 -2.64
N GLY A 33 -11.81 -9.59 -3.75
CA GLY A 33 -12.25 -8.21 -3.92
C GLY A 33 -11.19 -7.21 -4.38
N VAL A 34 -9.95 -7.65 -4.61
CA VAL A 34 -8.96 -6.90 -5.39
C VAL A 34 -9.26 -7.10 -6.88
N GLU A 35 -9.39 -5.99 -7.60
CA GLU A 35 -9.67 -5.99 -9.04
C GLU A 35 -8.37 -6.02 -9.85
N ASP A 36 -7.36 -5.27 -9.41
CA ASP A 36 -6.03 -5.30 -9.98
C ASP A 36 -4.96 -4.92 -8.94
N ALA A 37 -3.72 -5.31 -9.20
CA ALA A 37 -2.56 -4.84 -8.46
C ALA A 37 -1.35 -4.72 -9.38
N THR A 38 -0.61 -3.63 -9.25
CA THR A 38 0.56 -3.34 -10.07
C THR A 38 1.65 -2.67 -9.24
N LEU A 39 2.87 -2.67 -9.77
CA LEU A 39 3.90 -1.76 -9.29
C LEU A 39 3.52 -0.32 -9.64
N VAL A 40 4.03 0.65 -8.87
CA VAL A 40 3.76 2.07 -9.12
C VAL A 40 4.81 2.63 -10.08
N PRO A 41 4.43 3.10 -11.29
CA PRO A 41 5.35 3.77 -12.19
C PRO A 41 5.97 5.02 -11.57
N PHE A 42 7.25 5.27 -11.79
CA PHE A 42 7.97 6.45 -11.27
C PHE A 42 7.39 7.79 -11.74
N ASN A 43 6.76 7.81 -12.91
CA ASN A 43 6.11 9.00 -13.46
C ASN A 43 4.68 9.22 -12.92
N GLN A 44 4.16 8.33 -12.07
CA GLN A 44 2.85 8.51 -11.43
C GLN A 44 2.99 9.46 -10.23
N ALA A 45 2.13 10.48 -10.17
CA ALA A 45 2.05 11.36 -9.01
C ALA A 45 1.61 10.55 -7.79
N LEU A 46 2.53 10.32 -6.86
CA LEU A 46 2.26 9.60 -5.63
C LEU A 46 1.41 10.44 -4.69
N ALA A 47 0.28 9.89 -4.26
CA ALA A 47 -0.52 10.44 -3.17
C ALA A 47 0.05 10.07 -1.79
N VAL A 48 1.37 9.83 -1.66
CA VAL A 48 2.01 9.37 -0.42
C VAL A 48 3.11 10.37 -0.07
N ALA A 49 2.84 11.24 0.89
CA ALA A 49 3.68 12.40 1.21
C ALA A 49 5.05 12.05 1.82
N GLY A 50 5.30 10.80 2.23
CA GLY A 50 6.57 10.34 2.81
C GLY A 50 7.39 9.41 1.90
N MET A 51 6.89 9.04 0.72
CA MET A 51 7.66 8.28 -0.26
C MET A 51 8.76 9.18 -0.85
N THR A 52 10.01 8.96 -0.43
CA THR A 52 11.15 9.54 -1.15
C THR A 52 11.23 8.84 -2.50
N PRO A 53 11.21 9.56 -3.63
CA PRO A 53 11.04 8.97 -4.95
C PRO A 53 12.36 8.37 -5.44
N LYS A 54 12.76 7.25 -4.86
CA LYS A 54 13.78 6.38 -5.45
C LYS A 54 13.10 5.44 -6.45
N SER A 55 13.71 5.27 -7.62
CA SER A 55 13.20 4.38 -8.66
C SER A 55 14.23 3.38 -9.14
N VAL A 56 13.75 2.18 -9.48
CA VAL A 56 14.50 1.12 -10.15
C VAL A 56 13.62 0.61 -11.29
N GLY A 57 14.18 0.50 -12.49
CA GLY A 57 13.47 -0.05 -13.66
C GLY A 57 12.23 0.75 -14.10
N GLY A 58 12.12 2.03 -13.75
CA GLY A 58 10.97 2.88 -14.07
C GLY A 58 9.79 2.78 -13.08
N PHE A 59 9.93 2.02 -12.00
CA PHE A 59 8.97 1.93 -10.90
C PHE A 59 9.53 2.54 -9.62
N LEU A 60 8.65 2.92 -8.71
CA LEU A 60 9.01 3.37 -7.37
C LEU A 60 9.41 2.18 -6.51
N ILE A 61 10.59 2.29 -5.89
CA ILE A 61 11.17 1.21 -5.11
C ILE A 61 10.28 0.92 -3.90
N GLY A 62 9.95 -0.35 -3.70
CA GLY A 62 9.17 -0.76 -2.54
C GLY A 62 7.71 -0.30 -2.59
N ALA A 63 7.20 0.11 -3.77
CA ALA A 63 5.85 0.63 -3.92
C ALA A 63 4.97 -0.27 -4.80
N MET A 64 3.74 -0.51 -4.35
CA MET A 64 2.68 -1.16 -5.13
C MET A 64 1.36 -0.39 -5.02
N GLN A 65 0.52 -0.54 -6.03
CA GLN A 65 -0.84 -0.03 -6.06
C GLN A 65 -1.80 -1.19 -6.28
N ALA A 66 -2.88 -1.23 -5.51
CA ALA A 66 -3.99 -2.15 -5.67
C ALA A 66 -5.27 -1.37 -5.92
N GLU A 67 -6.09 -1.87 -6.85
CA GLU A 67 -7.46 -1.44 -7.05
C GLU A 67 -8.37 -2.43 -6.32
N VAL A 68 -9.13 -1.93 -5.35
CA VAL A 68 -9.97 -2.75 -4.48
C VAL A 68 -11.35 -2.12 -4.33
N ASN A 69 -12.37 -2.96 -4.19
CA ASN A 69 -13.71 -2.49 -3.84
C ASN A 69 -13.75 -2.02 -2.38
N PHE A 70 -14.48 -0.94 -2.11
CA PHE A 70 -14.55 -0.37 -0.76
C PHE A 70 -15.05 -1.39 0.28
N GLU A 71 -15.98 -2.26 -0.11
CA GLU A 71 -16.49 -3.34 0.74
C GLU A 71 -15.44 -4.42 1.06
N ASN A 72 -14.39 -4.54 0.25
CA ASN A 72 -13.35 -5.57 0.37
C ASN A 72 -11.99 -5.01 0.81
N ILE A 73 -11.88 -3.71 1.07
CA ILE A 73 -10.62 -3.10 1.52
C ILE A 73 -10.08 -3.74 2.81
N GLY A 74 -10.97 -4.15 3.72
CA GLY A 74 -10.58 -4.85 4.94
C GLY A 74 -9.92 -6.21 4.68
N LYS A 75 -10.30 -6.91 3.61
CA LYS A 75 -9.66 -8.19 3.22
C LYS A 75 -8.24 -7.96 2.73
N LEU A 76 -8.05 -6.97 1.87
CA LEU A 76 -6.72 -6.52 1.43
C LEU A 76 -5.87 -6.09 2.64
N TRP A 77 -6.44 -5.30 3.54
CA TRP A 77 -5.71 -4.80 4.69
C TRP A 77 -5.29 -5.91 5.66
N ASN A 78 -6.18 -6.87 5.93
CA ASN A 78 -5.84 -8.05 6.75
C ASN A 78 -4.72 -8.88 6.10
N PHE A 79 -4.81 -9.11 4.79
CA PHE A 79 -3.75 -9.81 4.05
C PHE A 79 -2.38 -9.12 4.18
N LEU A 80 -2.37 -7.78 4.11
CA LEU A 80 -1.17 -6.96 4.24
C LEU A 80 -0.64 -7.00 5.67
N LYS A 81 -1.52 -6.86 6.66
CA LYS A 81 -1.17 -6.96 8.09
C LYS A 81 -0.46 -8.28 8.38
N ASP A 82 -0.99 -9.41 7.91
CA ASP A 82 -0.39 -10.73 8.18
C ASP A 82 1.04 -10.88 7.62
N ARG A 83 1.39 -10.13 6.57
CA ARG A 83 2.70 -10.20 5.90
C ARG A 83 3.66 -9.08 6.28
N LEU A 84 3.11 -7.93 6.63
CA LEU A 84 3.83 -6.65 6.74
C LEU A 84 3.75 -6.03 8.13
N ALA A 85 3.04 -6.62 9.10
CA ALA A 85 2.93 -6.09 10.45
C ALA A 85 4.27 -5.94 11.19
N ASN A 86 5.32 -6.62 10.73
CA ASN A 86 6.69 -6.48 11.23
C ASN A 86 7.55 -5.51 10.43
N LYS A 87 6.98 -4.78 9.46
CA LYS A 87 7.66 -3.82 8.60
C LYS A 87 7.03 -2.44 8.75
N SER A 88 7.83 -1.41 8.52
CA SER A 88 7.30 -0.05 8.35
C SER A 88 6.76 0.13 6.94
N LEU A 89 5.56 0.69 6.84
CA LEU A 89 4.92 1.02 5.59
C LEU A 89 4.21 2.38 5.65
N GLU A 90 4.00 2.96 4.48
CA GLU A 90 3.11 4.09 4.27
C GLU A 90 1.99 3.65 3.33
N ALA A 91 0.76 4.00 3.64
CA ALA A 91 -0.40 3.68 2.81
C ALA A 91 -1.14 4.96 2.42
N ALA A 92 -1.54 5.04 1.16
CA ALA A 92 -2.43 6.05 0.63
C ALA A 92 -3.67 5.39 0.06
N PHE A 93 -4.83 5.94 0.38
CA PHE A 93 -6.13 5.48 -0.04
C PHE A 93 -6.79 6.59 -0.83
N GLU A 94 -7.26 6.28 -2.03
CA GLU A 94 -7.94 7.21 -2.91
C GLU A 94 -9.31 6.65 -3.30
N ALA A 95 -10.34 7.32 -2.82
CA ALA A 95 -11.71 6.98 -3.14
C ALA A 95 -12.08 7.48 -4.55
N PRO A 96 -13.07 6.86 -5.21
CA PRO A 96 -13.54 7.29 -6.53
C PRO A 96 -14.10 8.73 -6.56
N ASP A 97 -14.53 9.26 -5.41
CA ASP A 97 -15.01 10.62 -5.23
C ASP A 97 -13.88 11.68 -5.17
N GLY A 98 -12.62 11.24 -5.23
CA GLY A 98 -11.43 12.09 -5.18
C GLY A 98 -10.89 12.35 -3.77
N ARG A 99 -11.54 11.86 -2.71
CA ARG A 99 -11.00 11.95 -1.34
C ARG A 99 -9.76 11.08 -1.20
N LYS A 100 -8.75 11.61 -0.51
CA LYS A 100 -7.48 10.93 -0.26
C LYS A 100 -7.16 10.90 1.22
N PHE A 101 -6.77 9.73 1.71
CA PHE A 101 -6.29 9.51 3.07
C PHE A 101 -4.90 8.91 3.02
N THR A 102 -4.00 9.36 3.88
CA THR A 102 -2.63 8.84 3.96
C THR A 102 -2.27 8.55 5.40
N GLY A 103 -1.65 7.41 5.65
CA GLY A 103 -1.20 7.01 6.97
C GLY A 103 0.12 6.25 6.91
N LYS A 104 0.74 6.04 8.07
CA LYS A 104 1.93 5.21 8.24
C LYS A 104 1.66 4.14 9.27
N ALA A 105 2.25 2.97 9.07
CA ALA A 105 2.19 1.88 10.03
C ALA A 105 3.56 1.26 10.21
N ASN A 106 4.02 1.12 11.47
CA ASN A 106 5.34 0.58 11.79
C ASN A 106 5.27 -0.73 12.58
N ASN A 107 4.08 -1.10 13.03
CA ASN A 107 3.83 -2.27 13.86
C ASN A 107 2.36 -2.71 13.68
N GLN A 108 2.00 -3.87 14.24
CA GLN A 108 0.66 -4.42 14.14
C GLN A 108 -0.47 -3.49 14.65
N GLU A 109 -0.24 -2.74 15.72
CA GLU A 109 -1.23 -1.80 16.26
C GLU A 109 -1.45 -0.62 15.30
N ASP A 110 -0.37 -0.08 14.73
CA ASP A 110 -0.46 1.00 13.75
C ASP A 110 -1.25 0.55 12.49
N PHE A 111 -1.15 -0.72 12.09
CA PHE A 111 -1.95 -1.25 10.97
C PHE A 111 -3.44 -1.19 11.29
N GLU A 112 -3.85 -1.66 12.46
CA GLU A 112 -5.26 -1.64 12.87
C GLU A 112 -5.77 -0.20 12.97
N PHE A 113 -4.97 0.68 13.58
CA PHE A 113 -5.32 2.07 13.75
C PHE A 113 -5.45 2.81 12.41
N LEU A 114 -4.51 2.59 11.48
CA LEU A 114 -4.54 3.20 10.16
C LEU A 114 -5.80 2.80 9.37
N MET A 115 -6.19 1.52 9.44
CA MET A 115 -7.43 1.07 8.79
C MET A 115 -8.66 1.71 9.43
N GLN A 116 -8.71 1.79 10.76
CA GLN A 116 -9.81 2.45 11.46
C GLN A 116 -9.93 3.92 11.02
N GLN A 117 -8.82 4.65 10.97
CA GLN A 117 -8.81 6.05 10.52
C GLN A 117 -9.25 6.17 9.05
N ALA A 118 -8.80 5.27 8.18
CA ALA A 118 -9.24 5.25 6.79
C ALA A 118 -10.75 5.01 6.68
N GLU A 119 -11.29 4.04 7.41
CA GLU A 119 -12.74 3.78 7.43
C GLU A 119 -13.53 4.97 7.93
N GLU A 120 -13.13 5.58 9.05
CA GLU A 120 -13.77 6.75 9.62
C GLU A 120 -13.74 7.92 8.62
N PHE A 121 -12.61 8.14 7.96
CA PHE A 121 -12.45 9.21 6.96
C PHE A 121 -13.35 9.03 5.74
N PHE A 122 -13.52 7.80 5.25
CA PHE A 122 -14.36 7.53 4.08
C PHE A 122 -15.85 7.34 4.40
N LYS A 123 -16.19 6.99 5.65
CA LYS A 123 -17.57 6.97 6.16
C LYS A 123 -18.13 8.36 6.47
N ALA A 124 -17.27 9.31 6.85
CA ALA A 124 -17.60 10.72 7.06
C ALA A 124 -18.03 11.42 5.77
#